data_AF-A0A7C1ZWG6-F1
#
_entry.id   AF-A0A7C1ZWG6-F1
#
_cell.length_a   1.000
_cell.length_b   1.000
_cell.length_c   1.000
_cell.angle_alpha   90.00
_cell.angle_beta   90.00
_cell.angle_gamma   90.00
#
_symmetry.space_group_name_H-M   'P 1'
#
loop_
_entity.id
_entity.type
_entity.pdbx_description
1 polymer ?
#
loop_
_entity_poly.entity_id
_entity_poly.type
_entity_poly.pdbx_seq_one_letter_code
_entity_poly.pdbx_strand_id
1 'polypeptide(L)'
;MSERTSTENMLAEDIMALRSGIAAFETKQFVRAHQLLLPLAEVGNPDAQYRLAIMAQNGLGMVVNQKEAVQRMRAAAEQGFDLAQHGLGFMYMQGECVEQDDAQAAIWFRLAADQGLSGAQVILGDLYKEGRGVEK
;
A
#
# COMPACT_ATOMS: atom_id res chain seq x y z
N MET A 1 -17.65 -6.38 33.07
CA MET A 1 -16.23 -5.96 33.02
C MET A 1 -15.35 -6.86 32.14
N SER A 2 -15.91 -7.85 31.40
CA SER A 2 -15.11 -8.85 30.65
C SER A 2 -14.78 -8.47 29.21
N GLU A 3 -15.61 -7.68 28.53
CA GLU A 3 -15.45 -7.41 27.09
C GLU A 3 -14.41 -6.32 26.78
N ARG A 4 -14.34 -5.26 27.59
CA ARG A 4 -13.36 -4.16 27.40
C ARG A 4 -11.91 -4.66 27.51
N THR A 5 -11.61 -5.52 28.48
CA THR A 5 -10.29 -6.12 28.65
C THR A 5 -9.91 -7.03 27.47
N SER A 6 -10.90 -7.71 26.85
CA SER A 6 -10.65 -8.58 25.69
C SER A 6 -10.36 -7.78 24.42
N THR A 7 -11.06 -6.66 24.19
CA THR A 7 -10.83 -5.80 23.03
C THR A 7 -9.53 -5.00 23.15
N GLU A 8 -9.19 -4.50 24.34
CA GLU A 8 -7.93 -3.79 24.59
C GLU A 8 -6.72 -4.72 24.43
N ASN A 9 -6.82 -5.97 24.88
CA ASN A 9 -5.74 -6.95 24.70
C ASN A 9 -5.56 -7.33 23.22
N MET A 10 -6.66 -7.51 22.48
CA MET A 10 -6.62 -7.78 21.04
C MET A 10 -6.00 -6.62 20.24
N LEU A 11 -6.35 -5.38 20.58
CA LEU A 11 -5.76 -4.19 19.95
C LEU A 11 -4.25 -4.09 20.21
N ALA A 12 -3.80 -4.44 21.43
CA ALA A 12 -2.38 -4.45 21.77
C ALA A 12 -1.61 -5.53 20.99
N GLU A 13 -2.21 -6.71 20.82
CA GLU A 13 -1.65 -7.80 20.01
C GLU A 13 -1.51 -7.40 18.54
N ASP A 14 -2.53 -6.77 17.95
CA ASP A 14 -2.50 -6.31 16.56
C ASP A 14 -1.42 -5.24 16.33
N ILE A 15 -1.27 -4.29 17.25
CA ILE A 15 -0.22 -3.26 17.17
C ILE A 15 1.17 -3.91 17.24
N MET A 16 1.37 -4.89 18.12
CA MET A 16 2.65 -5.59 18.26
C MET A 16 2.94 -6.49 17.05
N ALA A 17 1.93 -7.16 16.51
CA ALA A 17 2.02 -7.95 15.29
C ALA A 17 2.38 -7.06 14.10
N LEU A 18 1.74 -5.90 13.96
CA LEU A 18 2.02 -4.95 12.88
C LEU A 18 3.46 -4.47 12.94
N ARG A 19 3.90 -3.95 14.10
CA ARG A 19 5.28 -3.48 14.30
C ARG A 19 6.30 -4.59 14.00
N SER A 20 6.03 -5.81 14.46
CA SER A 20 6.91 -6.96 14.22
C SER A 20 6.92 -7.37 12.74
N GLY A 21 5.77 -7.32 12.07
CA GLY A 21 5.62 -7.60 10.64
C GLY A 21 6.35 -6.58 9.77
N ILE A 22 6.23 -5.30 10.10
CA ILE A 22 6.96 -4.19 9.48
C ILE A 22 8.47 -4.39 9.62
N ALA A 23 8.95 -4.65 10.85
CA ALA A 23 10.37 -4.88 11.09
C ALA A 23 10.88 -6.13 10.35
N ALA A 24 10.07 -7.20 10.27
CA ALA A 24 10.41 -8.39 9.49
C ALA A 24 10.51 -8.07 7.99
N PHE A 25 9.62 -7.24 7.44
CA PHE A 25 9.67 -6.79 6.05
C PHE A 25 10.95 -5.99 5.77
N GLU A 26 11.27 -5.02 6.62
CA GLU A 26 12.45 -4.16 6.49
C GLU A 26 13.77 -4.93 6.61
N THR A 27 13.79 -5.95 7.46
CA THR A 27 14.93 -6.86 7.62
C THR A 27 14.95 -8.01 6.62
N LYS A 28 14.10 -7.96 5.59
CA LYS A 28 13.98 -8.96 4.51
C LYS A 28 13.62 -10.38 4.99
N GLN A 29 13.05 -10.51 6.18
CA GLN A 29 12.49 -11.75 6.71
C GLN A 29 11.08 -11.97 6.12
N PHE A 30 10.98 -12.08 4.80
CA PHE A 30 9.70 -11.99 4.09
C PHE A 30 8.69 -13.07 4.47
N VAL A 31 9.12 -14.31 4.73
CA VAL A 31 8.21 -15.38 5.19
C VAL A 31 7.58 -15.00 6.53
N ARG A 32 8.37 -14.44 7.45
CA ARG A 32 7.89 -13.98 8.75
C ARG A 32 7.01 -12.74 8.62
N ALA A 33 7.40 -11.80 7.76
CA ALA A 33 6.59 -10.62 7.45
C ALA A 33 5.20 -11.03 6.92
N HIS A 34 5.15 -11.96 5.97
CA HIS A 34 3.90 -12.49 5.42
C HIS A 34 3.01 -13.08 6.52
N GLN A 35 3.59 -13.94 7.39
CA GLN A 35 2.84 -14.57 8.48
C GLN A 35 2.25 -13.56 9.46
N LEU A 36 2.97 -12.49 9.78
CA LEU A 36 2.52 -11.47 10.74
C LEU A 36 1.55 -10.47 10.12
N LEU A 37 1.73 -10.12 8.85
CA LEU A 37 0.94 -9.10 8.16
C LEU A 37 -0.34 -9.65 7.54
N LEU A 38 -0.38 -10.93 7.15
CA LEU A 38 -1.56 -11.52 6.50
C LEU A 38 -2.84 -11.36 7.34
N PRO A 39 -2.90 -11.75 8.62
CA PRO A 39 -4.12 -11.58 9.42
C PRO A 39 -4.55 -10.12 9.53
N LEU A 40 -3.60 -9.21 9.67
CA LEU A 40 -3.84 -7.76 9.77
C LEU A 40 -4.40 -7.18 8.47
N ALA A 41 -3.91 -7.65 7.33
CA ALA A 41 -4.42 -7.23 6.03
C ALA A 41 -5.84 -7.72 5.76
N GLU A 42 -6.19 -8.92 6.24
CA GLU A 42 -7.56 -9.48 6.13
C GLU A 42 -8.57 -8.71 6.99
N VAL A 43 -8.16 -8.13 8.13
CA VAL A 43 -9.01 -7.23 8.93
C VAL A 43 -8.96 -5.77 8.45
N GLY A 44 -8.27 -5.51 7.33
CA GLY A 44 -8.31 -4.21 6.66
C GLY A 44 -7.15 -3.27 6.97
N ASN A 45 -6.12 -3.67 7.72
CA ASN A 45 -5.01 -2.75 8.05
C ASN A 45 -4.27 -2.28 6.77
N PRO A 46 -4.23 -0.97 6.48
CA PRO A 46 -3.72 -0.48 5.20
C PRO A 46 -2.20 -0.63 5.04
N ASP A 47 -1.42 -0.53 6.12
CA ASP A 47 0.05 -0.72 6.07
C ASP A 47 0.38 -2.20 5.78
N ALA A 48 -0.33 -3.12 6.42
CA ALA A 48 -0.21 -4.55 6.13
C ALA A 48 -0.62 -4.90 4.69
N GLN A 49 -1.75 -4.34 4.21
CA GLN A 49 -2.19 -4.51 2.82
C GLN A 49 -1.16 -3.96 1.82
N TYR A 50 -0.63 -2.76 2.06
CA TYR A 50 0.42 -2.16 1.24
C TYR A 50 1.66 -3.06 1.15
N ARG A 51 2.16 -3.55 2.28
CA ARG A 51 3.38 -4.38 2.31
C ARG A 51 3.16 -5.73 1.64
N LEU A 52 2.03 -6.38 1.88
CA LEU A 52 1.69 -7.63 1.18
C LEU A 52 1.51 -7.40 -0.33
N ALA A 53 1.00 -6.24 -0.74
CA ALA A 53 0.95 -5.89 -2.17
C ALA A 53 2.35 -5.85 -2.79
N ILE A 54 3.31 -5.20 -2.13
CA ILE A 54 4.72 -5.18 -2.56
C ILE A 54 5.32 -6.59 -2.60
N MET A 55 5.02 -7.42 -1.60
CA MET A 55 5.50 -8.81 -1.55
C MET A 55 4.93 -9.65 -2.68
N ALA A 56 3.63 -9.54 -2.96
CA ALA A 56 2.95 -10.25 -4.03
C ALA A 56 3.43 -9.80 -5.42
N GLN A 57 3.70 -8.50 -5.60
CA GLN A 57 4.23 -7.96 -6.87
C GLN A 57 5.62 -8.52 -7.18
N ASN A 58 6.49 -8.61 -6.16
CA ASN A 58 7.91 -8.93 -6.32
C ASN A 58 8.27 -10.39 -5.98
N GLY A 59 7.29 -11.20 -5.53
CA GLY A 59 7.54 -12.60 -5.11
C GLY A 59 8.41 -12.70 -3.86
N LEU A 60 8.25 -11.78 -2.91
CA LEU A 60 9.08 -11.72 -1.70
C LEU A 60 8.50 -12.63 -0.63
N GLY A 61 9.14 -13.78 -0.40
CA GLY A 61 8.67 -14.77 0.58
C GLY A 61 7.37 -15.48 0.18
N MET A 62 6.92 -15.28 -1.06
CA MET A 62 5.74 -15.89 -1.67
C MET A 62 5.88 -15.93 -3.20
N VAL A 63 5.00 -16.65 -3.89
CA VAL A 63 4.96 -16.64 -5.36
C VAL A 63 4.37 -15.30 -5.85
N VAL A 64 4.88 -14.79 -6.98
CA VAL A 64 4.36 -13.58 -7.60
C VAL A 64 2.86 -13.73 -7.90
N ASN A 65 2.08 -12.73 -7.49
CA ASN A 65 0.64 -12.65 -7.74
C ASN A 65 0.23 -11.20 -8.02
N GLN A 66 0.24 -10.83 -9.30
CA GLN A 66 -0.08 -9.46 -9.74
C GLN A 66 -1.51 -9.04 -9.41
N LYS A 67 -2.47 -9.97 -9.49
CA LYS A 67 -3.88 -9.69 -9.17
C LYS A 67 -4.04 -9.34 -7.69
N GLU A 68 -3.43 -10.13 -6.81
CA GLU A 68 -3.44 -9.86 -5.38
C GLU A 68 -2.71 -8.56 -5.05
N ALA A 69 -1.57 -8.29 -5.71
CA ALA A 69 -0.82 -7.05 -5.53
C ALA A 69 -1.71 -5.83 -5.81
N VAL A 70 -2.39 -5.78 -6.95
CA VAL A 70 -3.28 -4.67 -7.31
C VAL A 70 -4.45 -4.55 -6.34
N GLN A 71 -5.07 -5.67 -5.95
CA GLN A 71 -6.21 -5.67 -5.04
C GLN A 71 -5.85 -5.11 -3.66
N ARG A 72 -4.74 -5.59 -3.07
CA ARG A 72 -4.29 -5.12 -1.75
C ARG A 72 -3.75 -3.68 -1.81
N MET A 73 -3.03 -3.31 -2.87
CA MET A 73 -2.57 -1.94 -3.08
C MET A 73 -3.75 -0.97 -3.14
N ARG A 74 -4.78 -1.31 -3.91
CA ARG A 74 -6.01 -0.52 -4.03
C ARG A 74 -6.75 -0.41 -2.70
N ALA A 75 -6.92 -1.52 -1.97
CA ALA A 75 -7.58 -1.52 -0.68
C ALA A 75 -6.88 -0.60 0.34
N ALA A 76 -5.55 -0.55 0.34
CA ALA A 76 -4.79 0.37 1.18
C ALA A 76 -4.92 1.84 0.71
N ALA A 77 -4.86 2.07 -0.60
CA ALA A 77 -4.95 3.41 -1.19
C ALA A 77 -6.33 4.06 -0.97
N GLU A 78 -7.41 3.27 -1.09
CA GLU A 78 -8.79 3.71 -0.84
C GLU A 78 -9.04 4.06 0.63
N GLN A 79 -8.25 3.54 1.55
CA GLN A 79 -8.26 3.91 2.98
C GLN A 79 -7.45 5.17 3.29
N GLY A 80 -6.86 5.82 2.27
CA GLY A 80 -6.08 7.04 2.47
C GLY A 80 -4.60 6.80 2.73
N PHE A 81 -4.08 5.57 2.64
CA PHE A 81 -2.67 5.32 2.91
C PHE A 81 -1.79 5.89 1.79
N ASP A 82 -1.08 6.98 2.10
CA ASP A 82 -0.29 7.79 1.18
C ASP A 82 0.72 6.98 0.34
N LEU A 83 1.45 6.05 0.96
CA LEU A 83 2.39 5.18 0.26
C LEU A 83 1.69 4.22 -0.72
N ALA A 84 0.48 3.75 -0.40
CA ALA A 84 -0.29 2.91 -1.31
C ALA A 84 -0.92 3.73 -2.44
N GLN A 85 -1.38 4.95 -2.17
CA GLN A 85 -1.85 5.86 -3.22
C GLN A 85 -0.72 6.16 -4.20
N HIS A 86 0.48 6.47 -3.70
CA HIS A 86 1.66 6.65 -4.52
C HIS A 86 2.02 5.40 -5.32
N GLY A 87 2.00 4.22 -4.70
CA GLY A 87 2.25 2.93 -5.36
C GLY A 87 1.23 2.61 -6.45
N LEU A 88 -0.05 2.86 -6.20
CA LEU A 88 -1.12 2.65 -7.18
C LEU A 88 -1.03 3.65 -8.34
N GLY A 89 -0.66 4.90 -8.06
CA GLY A 89 -0.34 5.90 -9.08
C GLY A 89 0.78 5.43 -10.01
N PHE A 90 1.83 4.84 -9.45
CA PHE A 90 2.91 4.24 -10.23
C PHE A 90 2.46 3.06 -11.09
N MET A 91 1.64 2.15 -10.53
CA MET A 91 1.09 1.01 -11.27
C MET A 91 0.34 1.49 -12.52
N TYR A 92 -0.51 2.51 -12.37
CA TYR A 92 -1.23 3.12 -13.49
C TYR A 92 -0.33 3.88 -14.46
N MET A 93 0.67 4.62 -13.97
CA MET A 93 1.57 5.40 -14.83
C MET A 93 2.45 4.52 -15.72
N GLN A 94 2.84 3.33 -15.25
CA GLN A 94 3.71 2.39 -15.96
C GLN A 94 2.95 1.25 -16.66
N GLY A 95 1.65 1.09 -16.38
CA GLY A 95 0.91 -0.10 -16.81
C GLY A 95 1.42 -1.39 -16.14
N GLU A 96 1.91 -1.30 -14.91
CA GLU A 96 2.38 -2.46 -14.15
C GLU A 96 1.20 -3.12 -13.44
N CYS A 97 0.92 -4.37 -13.79
CA CYS A 97 -0.19 -5.17 -13.23
C CYS A 97 -1.61 -4.62 -13.54
N VAL A 98 -1.72 -3.42 -14.10
CA VAL A 98 -2.94 -2.75 -14.60
C VAL A 98 -2.67 -2.16 -15.98
N GLU A 99 -3.72 -1.82 -16.72
CA GLU A 99 -3.55 -1.05 -17.97
C GLU A 99 -3.03 0.35 -17.65
N GLN A 100 -2.12 0.87 -18.49
CA GLN A 100 -1.56 2.19 -18.31
C GLN A 100 -2.65 3.26 -18.44
N ASP A 101 -2.75 4.13 -17.45
CA ASP A 101 -3.71 5.25 -17.43
C ASP A 101 -3.12 6.41 -16.62
N ASP A 102 -2.58 7.39 -17.33
CA ASP A 102 -1.96 8.57 -16.72
C ASP A 102 -2.98 9.45 -15.97
N ALA A 103 -4.26 9.43 -16.35
CA ALA A 103 -5.30 10.19 -15.67
C ALA A 103 -5.63 9.58 -14.31
N GLN A 104 -5.76 8.24 -14.25
CA GLN A 104 -5.86 7.53 -12.97
C GLN A 104 -4.60 7.73 -12.12
N ALA A 105 -3.41 7.67 -12.73
CA ALA A 105 -2.16 7.92 -12.02
C ALA A 105 -2.14 9.31 -11.37
N ALA A 106 -2.53 10.35 -12.11
CA ALA A 106 -2.59 11.72 -11.60
C ALA A 106 -3.56 11.88 -10.41
N ILE A 107 -4.71 11.20 -10.44
CA ILE A 107 -5.66 11.20 -9.32
C ILE A 107 -5.01 10.63 -8.06
N TRP A 108 -4.37 9.46 -8.15
CA TRP A 108 -3.73 8.83 -6.99
C TRP A 108 -2.51 9.61 -6.47
N PHE A 109 -1.70 10.16 -7.38
CA PHE A 109 -0.59 11.04 -6.99
C PHE A 109 -1.08 12.33 -6.34
N ARG A 110 -2.18 12.92 -6.80
CA ARG A 110 -2.80 14.08 -6.14
C ARG A 110 -3.19 13.76 -4.70
N LEU A 111 -3.87 12.65 -4.47
CA LEU A 111 -4.27 12.25 -3.12
C LEU A 111 -3.07 12.06 -2.18
N ALA A 112 -1.99 11.41 -2.64
CA ALA A 112 -0.77 11.26 -1.86
C ALA A 112 -0.03 12.61 -1.65
N ALA A 113 -0.02 13.47 -2.67
CA ALA A 113 0.61 14.79 -2.63
C ALA A 113 -0.08 15.73 -1.64
N ASP A 114 -1.41 15.68 -1.56
CA ASP A 114 -2.23 16.48 -0.63
C ASP A 114 -1.98 16.07 0.83
N GLN A 115 -1.50 14.85 1.07
CA GLN A 115 -1.03 14.38 2.38
C GLN A 115 0.42 14.77 2.68
N GLY A 116 1.10 15.46 1.75
CA GLY A 116 2.47 15.92 1.93
C GLY A 116 3.55 14.94 1.45
N LEU A 117 3.19 13.87 0.75
CA LEU A 117 4.18 12.92 0.23
C LEU A 117 4.98 13.57 -0.91
N SER A 118 6.23 13.95 -0.62
CA SER A 118 7.10 14.69 -1.54
C SER A 118 7.33 13.96 -2.87
N GLY A 119 7.47 12.64 -2.85
CA GLY A 119 7.61 11.83 -4.06
C GLY A 119 6.39 11.95 -4.98
N ALA A 120 5.18 11.99 -4.43
CA ALA A 120 3.96 12.18 -5.21
C ALA A 120 3.84 13.61 -5.76
N GLN A 121 4.25 14.62 -4.99
CA GLN A 121 4.25 16.02 -5.43
C GLN A 121 5.16 16.24 -6.65
N VAL A 122 6.36 15.64 -6.65
CA VAL A 122 7.31 15.73 -7.77
C VAL A 122 6.70 15.12 -9.03
N ILE A 123 6.22 13.87 -8.95
CA ILE A 123 5.66 13.17 -10.11
C ILE A 123 4.43 13.91 -10.64
N LEU A 124 3.57 14.39 -9.75
CA LEU A 124 2.40 15.14 -10.17
C LEU A 124 2.77 16.44 -10.90
N GLY A 125 3.81 17.15 -10.43
CA GLY A 125 4.35 18.30 -11.13
C GLY A 125 4.87 17.96 -12.54
N ASP A 126 5.53 16.81 -12.69
CA ASP A 126 5.98 16.31 -13.98
C ASP A 126 4.79 15.97 -14.90
N LEU A 127 3.73 15.34 -14.39
CA LEU A 127 2.51 15.06 -15.15
C LEU A 127 1.84 16.36 -15.67
N TYR A 128 1.77 17.42 -14.86
CA TYR A 128 1.27 18.74 -15.31
C TYR A 128 2.17 19.36 -16.36
N LYS A 129 3.49 19.35 -16.15
CA LYS A 129 4.45 19.91 -17.11
C LYS A 129 4.37 19.22 -18.46
N GLU A 130 4.19 17.90 -18.47
CA GLU A 130 4.10 17.09 -19.69
C GLU A 130 2.70 17.13 -20.32
N GLY A 131 1.66 17.42 -19.53
CA GLY A 131 0.25 17.33 -19.95
C GLY A 131 -0.23 15.88 -20.07
N ARG A 132 0.32 14.99 -19.23
CA ARG A 132 -0.02 13.56 -19.21
C ARG A 132 -1.11 13.31 -18.17
N GLY A 133 -2.29 12.91 -18.60
CA GLY A 133 -3.41 12.60 -17.70
C GLY A 133 -4.02 13.80 -16.96
N VAL A 134 -3.47 15.01 -17.15
CA VAL A 134 -3.97 16.28 -16.61
C VAL A 134 -3.93 17.36 -17.68
N GLU A 135 -4.88 18.29 -17.61
CA GLU A 135 -4.84 19.50 -18.42
C GLU A 135 -3.70 20.40 -17.94
N LYS A 136 -3.00 21.03 -18.88
CA LYS A 136 -1.84 21.90 -18.62
C LYS A 136 -2.23 23.23 -17.98
#